data_AF-A0A961MTP0-F1
#
_entry.id   AF-A0A961MTP0-F1
#
_cell.length_a   1.000
_cell.length_b   1.000
_cell.length_c   1.000
_cell.angle_alpha   90.00
_cell.angle_beta   90.00
_cell.angle_gamma   90.00
#
_symmetry.space_group_name_H-M   'P 1'
#
loop_
_entity.id
_entity.type
_entity.pdbx_description
1 polymer ?
#
loop_
_entity_poly.entity_id
_entity_poly.type
_entity_poly.pdbx_seq_one_letter_code
_entity_poly.pdbx_strand_id
1 'polypeptide(L)' 'ALREIDGVPGQRVHRSHWVADAAASHLRRAGNRQFVVLHSGCELPVSQTYADQAIQRWGTPRS' A
#
# COMPACT_ATOMS: atom_id res chain seq x y z
N ALA A 1 24.10 -12.72 1.69
CA ALA A 1 22.87 -12.49 0.90
C ALA A 1 21.97 -11.54 1.69
N LEU A 2 21.27 -10.63 1.01
CA LEU A 2 20.39 -9.56 1.52
C LEU A 2 21.08 -8.29 2.06
N ARG A 3 21.66 -7.51 1.15
CA ARG A 3 21.78 -6.04 1.25
C ARG A 3 20.87 -5.45 0.17
N GLU A 4 20.22 -4.32 0.42
CA GLU A 4 19.47 -3.44 -0.53
C GLU A 4 17.97 -3.17 -0.29
N ILE A 5 17.42 -3.35 0.91
CA ILE A 5 16.16 -2.64 1.27
C ILE A 5 16.22 -2.02 2.67
N ASP A 6 17.42 -1.70 3.13
CA ASP A 6 17.59 -0.91 4.36
C ASP A 6 17.44 0.57 3.97
N GLY A 7 16.24 1.13 4.15
CA GLY A 7 16.02 2.58 4.06
C GLY A 7 14.96 3.08 3.08
N VAL A 8 14.33 2.23 2.27
CA VAL A 8 13.18 2.68 1.46
C VAL A 8 11.92 2.64 2.34
N PRO A 9 11.33 3.79 2.71
CA PRO A 9 10.14 3.80 3.53
C PRO A 9 8.97 3.21 2.72
N GLY A 10 8.19 2.36 3.36
CA GLY A 10 7.04 1.70 2.75
C GLY A 10 6.35 0.75 3.70
N GLN A 11 5.30 0.09 3.20
CA GLN A 11 4.39 -0.70 4.02
C GLN A 11 4.01 -2.01 3.32
N ARG A 12 3.90 -3.08 4.11
CA ARG A 12 3.31 -4.34 3.65
C ARG A 12 1.80 -4.16 3.54
N VAL A 13 1.24 -4.43 2.36
CA VAL A 13 -0.19 -4.29 2.07
C VAL A 13 -0.88 -5.64 1.91
N HIS A 14 -0.12 -6.68 1.57
CA HIS A 14 -0.58 -8.05 1.43
C HIS A 14 0.49 -9.01 1.94
N ARG A 15 0.12 -10.26 2.23
CA ARG A 15 1.10 -11.28 2.65
C ARG A 15 2.22 -11.53 1.60
N SER A 16 1.99 -11.17 0.35
CA SER A 16 2.95 -11.30 -0.75
C SER A 16 3.42 -9.96 -1.33
N HIS A 17 2.92 -8.82 -0.83
CA HIS A 17 3.20 -7.51 -1.43
C HIS A 17 3.59 -6.47 -0.39
N TRP A 18 4.63 -5.72 -0.73
CA TRP A 18 5.09 -4.53 -0.02
C TRP A 18 5.16 -3.39 -1.03
N VAL A 19 4.81 -2.18 -0.60
CA VAL A 19 4.78 -0.99 -1.44
C VAL A 19 5.64 0.09 -0.80
N ALA A 20 6.55 0.65 -1.59
CA ALA A 20 7.32 1.84 -1.22
C ALA A 20 6.41 3.08 -1.17
N ASP A 21 6.64 3.96 -0.20
CA ASP A 21 5.87 5.21 -0.05
C ASP A 21 5.96 6.08 -1.30
N ALA A 22 7.16 6.16 -1.91
CA ALA A 22 7.37 6.90 -3.15
C ALA A 22 6.66 6.31 -4.36
N ALA A 23 6.21 5.05 -4.30
CA ALA A 23 5.43 4.41 -5.36
C ALA A 23 3.92 4.56 -5.15
N ALA A 24 3.47 4.77 -3.90
CA ALA A 24 2.07 4.87 -3.54
C ALA A 24 1.51 6.27 -3.89
N SER A 25 0.48 6.28 -4.73
CA SER A 25 -0.23 7.51 -5.09
C SER A 25 -1.34 7.85 -4.10
N HIS A 26 -2.25 6.90 -3.86
CA HIS A 26 -3.36 7.07 -2.93
C HIS A 26 -3.99 5.71 -2.59
N LEU A 27 -4.81 5.68 -1.54
CA LEU A 27 -5.71 4.57 -1.29
C LEU A 27 -7.02 4.75 -2.04
N ARG A 28 -7.54 3.66 -2.58
CA ARG A 28 -8.89 3.57 -3.15
C ARG A 28 -9.71 2.52 -2.41
N ARG A 29 -11.01 2.74 -2.29
CA ARG A 29 -11.97 1.77 -1.75
C ARG A 29 -12.96 1.39 -2.83
N ALA A 30 -13.17 0.09 -3.02
CA ALA A 30 -14.23 -0.45 -3.86
C ALA A 30 -15.06 -1.45 -3.03
N GLY A 31 -16.26 -1.04 -2.64
CA GLY A 31 -17.09 -1.80 -1.71
C GLY A 31 -16.39 -1.98 -0.35
N ASN A 32 -16.21 -3.24 0.08
CA ASN A 32 -15.50 -3.58 1.31
C ASN A 32 -13.98 -3.79 1.12
N ARG A 33 -13.47 -3.65 -0.12
CA ARG A 33 -12.06 -3.87 -0.44
C ARG A 33 -11.33 -2.54 -0.54
N GLN A 34 -10.08 -2.54 -0.06
CA GLN A 34 -9.16 -1.42 -0.19
C GLN A 34 -8.03 -1.77 -1.14
N PHE A 35 -7.53 -0.76 -1.84
CA PHE A 35 -6.47 -0.87 -2.81
C PHE A 35 -5.47 0.26 -2.60
N VAL A 36 -4.19 -0.04 -2.75
CA VAL A 36 -3.16 0.95 -3.01
C VAL A 36 -3.11 1.16 -4.51
N VAL A 37 -3.26 2.41 -4.93
CA VAL A 37 -3.00 2.83 -6.31
C VAL A 37 -1.57 3.34 -6.38
N LEU A 38 -0.77 2.77 -7.29
CA LEU A 38 0.59 3.21 -7.55
C LEU A 38 0.63 4.34 -8.57
N HIS A 39 1.71 5.12 -8.60
CA HIS A 39 1.92 6.15 -9.62
C HIS A 39 1.97 5.59 -11.06
N SER A 40 2.28 4.30 -11.22
CA SER A 40 2.20 3.60 -12.51
C SER A 40 0.77 3.29 -12.96
N GLY A 41 -0.24 3.53 -12.12
CA GLY A 41 -1.64 3.16 -12.36
C GLY A 41 -2.00 1.74 -11.94
N CYS A 42 -1.02 0.94 -11.47
CA CYS A 42 -1.30 -0.41 -10.95
C CYS A 42 -2.00 -0.33 -9.59
N GLU A 43 -2.94 -1.25 -9.35
CA GLU A 43 -3.68 -1.34 -8.10
C GLU A 43 -3.35 -2.64 -7.36
N LEU A 44 -2.95 -2.52 -6.09
CA LEU A 44 -2.64 -3.67 -5.24
C LEU A 44 -3.67 -3.80 -4.13
N PRO A 45 -4.30 -4.97 -3.93
CA PRO A 45 -5.26 -5.16 -2.85
C PRO A 45 -4.57 -5.06 -1.50
N VAL A 46 -5.20 -4.32 -0.59
CA VAL A 46 -4.79 -4.23 0.81
C VAL A 46 -5.61 -5.26 1.60
N SER A 47 -4.94 -6.18 2.29
CA SER A 47 -5.61 -7.10 3.19
C SER A 47 -6.18 -6.35 4.40
N GLN A 48 -7.28 -6.85 4.95
CA GLN A 48 -7.91 -6.27 6.14
C GLN A 48 -6.92 -6.07 7.31
N THR A 49 -5.99 -7.01 7.52
CA THR A 49 -4.94 -6.92 8.55
C THR A 49 -4.01 -5.70 8.41
N TYR A 50 -3.84 -5.19 7.18
CA TYR A 50 -2.97 -4.05 6.89
C TYR A 50 -3.73 -2.77 6.54
N ALA A 51 -5.08 -2.82 6.53
CA ALA A 51 -5.95 -1.70 6.20
C ALA A 51 -5.64 -0.46 7.05
N ASP A 52 -5.66 -0.60 8.37
CA ASP A 52 -5.42 0.53 9.28
C ASP A 52 -4.02 1.11 9.13
N GLN A 53 -3.00 0.26 8.94
CA GLN A 53 -1.63 0.72 8.71
C GLN A 53 -1.50 1.49 7.39
N ALA A 54 -2.17 1.04 6.34
CA ALA A 54 -2.21 1.75 5.07
C ALA A 54 -2.91 3.11 5.22
N ILE A 55 -4.01 3.19 5.98
CA ILE A 55 -4.72 4.45 6.25
C ILE A 55 -3.84 5.43 7.03
N GLN A 56 -3.18 4.95 8.08
CA GLN A 56 -2.28 5.78 8.88
C GLN A 56 -1.12 6.33 8.04
N ARG A 57 -0.68 5.58 7.02
CA ARG A 57 0.50 5.94 6.22
C ARG A 57 0.18 6.81 4.99
N TRP A 58 -0.89 6.50 4.26
CA TRP A 58 -1.24 7.15 2.99
C TRP A 58 -2.59 7.88 3.02
N GLY A 59 -3.23 7.97 4.19
CA GLY A 59 -4.48 8.69 4.39
C GLY A 59 -5.73 7.87 4.09
N THR A 60 -6.89 8.52 4.18
CA THR A 60 -8.18 7.84 4.01
C THR A 60 -8.42 7.42 2.55
N PRO A 61 -8.96 6.21 2.29
CA PRO A 61 -9.24 5.75 0.93
C PRO A 61 -10.27 6.63 0.22
N ARG A 62 -9.98 6.93 -1.05
CA ARG A 62 -10.89 7.61 -1.98
C ARG A 62 -11.92 6.63 -2.54
N SER A 63 -13.09 7.14 -2.92
CA SER A 63 -14.15 6.33 -3.57
C SER A 63 -13.84 6.12 -5.05
#